data_AF-A0A954GAL3-F1
#
_entry.id   AF-A0A954GAL3-F1
#
_cell.length_a   1.000
_cell.length_b   1.000
_cell.length_c   1.000
_cell.angle_alpha   90.00
_cell.angle_beta   90.00
_cell.angle_gamma   90.00
#
_symmetry.space_group_name_H-M   'P 1'
#
loop_
_entity.id
_entity.type
_entity.pdbx_description
1 polymer ?
#
loop_
_entity_poly.entity_id
_entity_poly.type
_entity_poly.pdbx_seq_one_letter_code
_entity_poly.pdbx_strand_id
1 'polypeptide(L)'
;MSQFSRRDFLAASLAATGTAFSLDEWAFANQADTTRNPNLHIAAFRFDVSPPKGHSLCGGWIKPVVGYDDSLEAIGYVLLGAGKPIVVCAVDWTGLLNDAHIAWRTALAEAAGTTIDRVAVQCVHQHNAPFACLNAEQIILDQGDLPHIVELDFFNECLDKARKAVSTALPKAEPVTHVAHSQGKVDKVASNRRINRDKAGKIISMRGSSCRDEKLRSMTEGTIDPFLKTIAFYNKDKKLVSCHYYATHPMSYYGDGRVSSDFTGIARKQRQQEEPGCTHIYFTGCSGNISAGKYNDGTKPMRDILAKRIYE
;
A
#
# COMPACT_ATOMS: atom_id res chain seq x y z
N MET A 1 -14.33 -32.81 -12.73
CA MET A 1 -14.12 -31.35 -12.85
C MET A 1 -12.70 -31.07 -12.40
N SER A 2 -11.77 -30.79 -13.32
CA SER A 2 -10.37 -30.56 -12.96
C SER A 2 -10.25 -29.26 -12.17
N GLN A 3 -9.62 -29.34 -11.00
CA GLN A 3 -9.26 -28.16 -10.21
C GLN A 3 -8.04 -27.51 -10.87
N PHE A 4 -8.27 -26.54 -11.76
CA PHE A 4 -7.23 -25.60 -12.13
C PHE A 4 -6.99 -24.66 -10.95
N SER A 5 -5.80 -24.71 -10.36
CA SER A 5 -5.41 -23.70 -9.39
C SER A 5 -5.03 -22.39 -10.10
N ARG A 6 -5.08 -21.28 -9.38
CA ARG A 6 -4.65 -19.97 -9.90
C ARG A 6 -3.17 -19.98 -10.34
N ARG A 7 -2.35 -20.86 -9.76
CA ARG A 7 -0.96 -21.06 -10.19
C ARG A 7 -0.88 -21.74 -11.56
N ASP A 8 -1.72 -22.73 -11.80
CA ASP A 8 -1.77 -23.45 -13.09
C ASP A 8 -2.23 -22.52 -14.22
N PHE A 9 -3.19 -21.63 -13.94
CA PHE A 9 -3.65 -20.62 -14.89
C PHE A 9 -2.56 -19.61 -15.27
N LEU A 10 -1.77 -19.15 -14.29
CA LEU A 10 -0.67 -18.20 -14.55
C LEU A 10 0.49 -18.86 -15.31
N ALA A 11 0.80 -20.12 -15.01
CA ALA A 11 1.81 -20.89 -15.73
C ALA A 11 1.38 -21.17 -17.18
N ALA A 12 0.10 -21.50 -17.42
CA ALA A 12 -0.43 -21.75 -18.75
C ALA A 12 -0.54 -20.49 -19.62
N SER A 13 -0.89 -19.34 -19.02
CA SER A 13 -1.01 -18.05 -19.73
C SER A 13 0.34 -17.57 -20.30
N LEU A 14 1.46 -17.89 -19.64
CA LEU A 14 2.81 -17.56 -20.12
C LEU A 14 3.24 -18.40 -21.33
N ALA A 15 2.63 -19.58 -21.54
CA ALA A 15 2.93 -20.46 -22.66
C ALA A 15 2.10 -20.15 -23.93
N ALA A 16 0.99 -19.41 -23.80
CA ALA A 16 0.02 -19.21 -24.87
C ALA A 16 0.21 -17.93 -25.71
N THR A 17 1.05 -16.98 -25.29
CA THR A 17 1.32 -15.73 -26.03
C THR A 17 2.58 -15.82 -26.90
N GLY A 18 2.78 -16.96 -27.55
CA GLY A 18 3.75 -17.09 -28.64
C GLY A 18 3.15 -16.61 -29.95
N THR A 19 3.87 -15.71 -30.63
CA THR A 19 3.71 -15.24 -32.02
C THR A 19 2.78 -14.03 -32.27
N ALA A 20 3.38 -12.85 -32.36
CA ALA A 20 3.34 -11.95 -33.54
C ALA A 20 3.64 -10.47 -33.16
N PHE A 21 4.79 -10.23 -32.55
CA PHE A 21 5.46 -8.93 -32.62
C PHE A 21 6.93 -9.21 -32.92
N SER A 22 7.52 -8.49 -33.87
CA SER A 22 8.89 -8.69 -34.36
C SER A 22 9.87 -8.79 -33.18
N LEU A 23 10.46 -9.97 -33.03
CA LEU A 23 11.34 -10.34 -31.92
C LEU A 23 12.66 -9.54 -31.88
N ASP A 24 12.96 -8.76 -32.93
CA ASP A 24 14.21 -8.01 -33.02
C ASP A 24 14.21 -6.72 -32.18
N GLU A 25 13.06 -6.11 -31.88
CA GLU A 25 12.98 -4.93 -31.01
C GLU A 25 12.88 -5.25 -29.51
N TRP A 26 12.70 -6.53 -29.14
CA TRP A 26 12.74 -7.01 -27.75
C TRP A 26 14.03 -7.77 -27.40
N ALA A 27 14.96 -7.89 -28.35
CA ALA A 27 16.19 -8.65 -28.22
C ALA A 27 17.24 -8.05 -27.25
N PHE A 28 17.00 -6.86 -26.67
CA PHE A 28 17.94 -6.26 -25.70
C PHE A 28 17.65 -6.55 -24.23
N ALA A 29 16.61 -7.32 -23.88
CA ALA A 29 16.20 -7.48 -22.47
C ALA A 29 16.52 -8.82 -21.81
N ASN A 30 16.91 -9.86 -22.54
CA ASN A 30 17.12 -11.20 -21.97
C ASN A 30 18.37 -11.87 -22.55
N GLN A 31 19.55 -11.54 -22.04
CA GLN A 31 20.63 -12.51 -22.07
C GLN A 31 20.26 -13.65 -21.11
N ALA A 32 20.22 -14.89 -21.62
CA ALA A 32 19.90 -16.09 -20.84
C ALA A 32 20.75 -16.24 -19.57
N ASP A 33 21.90 -15.57 -19.49
CA ASP A 33 22.82 -15.55 -18.36
C ASP A 33 22.27 -14.83 -17.11
N THR A 34 21.45 -13.77 -17.27
CA THR A 34 20.88 -13.01 -16.13
C THR A 34 19.80 -13.78 -15.38
N THR A 35 19.26 -14.86 -15.94
CA THR A 35 18.22 -15.68 -15.31
C THR A 35 18.76 -16.72 -14.33
N ARG A 36 20.05 -17.12 -14.46
CA ARG A 36 20.67 -18.13 -13.59
C ARG A 36 21.37 -17.54 -12.36
N ASN A 37 21.77 -16.27 -12.41
CA ASN A 37 22.33 -15.52 -11.29
C ASN A 37 22.11 -14.01 -11.53
N PRO A 38 20.91 -13.48 -11.29
CA PRO A 38 20.66 -12.06 -11.49
C PRO A 38 21.55 -11.26 -10.53
N ASN A 39 22.33 -10.33 -11.07
CA ASN A 39 23.12 -9.38 -10.27
C ASN A 39 22.18 -8.32 -9.67
N LEU A 40 21.32 -8.76 -8.75
CA LEU A 40 20.24 -7.96 -8.20
C LEU A 40 20.80 -6.78 -7.42
N HIS A 41 20.25 -5.61 -7.66
CA HIS A 41 20.51 -4.42 -6.86
C HIS A 41 19.18 -3.76 -6.49
N ILE A 42 19.15 -3.07 -5.35
CA ILE A 42 17.95 -2.39 -4.86
C ILE A 42 18.28 -0.94 -4.50
N ALA A 43 17.46 -0.01 -5.00
CA ALA A 43 17.53 1.40 -4.69
C ALA A 43 16.24 1.82 -3.98
N ALA A 44 16.31 2.08 -2.67
CA ALA A 44 15.16 2.52 -1.89
C ALA A 44 14.93 4.04 -2.03
N PHE A 45 13.68 4.46 -2.07
CA PHE A 45 13.28 5.86 -2.14
C PHE A 45 12.12 6.16 -1.18
N ARG A 46 12.03 7.42 -0.73
CA ARG A 46 10.91 7.92 0.07
C ARG A 46 10.72 9.42 -0.12
N PHE A 47 9.49 9.90 0.00
CA PHE A 47 9.16 11.33 -0.04
C PHE A 47 7.82 11.60 0.64
N ASP A 48 7.61 12.86 1.06
CA ASP A 48 6.37 13.30 1.70
C ASP A 48 5.22 13.44 0.69
N VAL A 49 4.04 12.99 1.10
CA VAL A 49 2.76 13.07 0.38
C VAL A 49 1.65 13.55 1.31
N SER A 50 2.00 14.40 2.28
CA SER A 50 1.04 14.99 3.22
C SER A 50 0.19 16.04 2.50
N PRO A 51 -1.16 15.90 2.44
CA PRO A 51 -2.01 16.87 1.76
C PRO A 51 -2.00 18.23 2.47
N PRO A 52 -2.15 19.35 1.75
CA PRO A 52 -2.19 20.69 2.35
C PRO A 52 -3.45 20.89 3.19
N LYS A 53 -3.45 21.90 4.07
CA LYS A 53 -4.65 22.32 4.82
C LYS A 53 -5.75 22.73 3.83
N GLY A 54 -6.99 22.33 4.11
CA GLY A 54 -8.13 22.55 3.21
C GLY A 54 -8.38 21.41 2.22
N HIS A 55 -7.38 20.58 1.93
CA HIS A 55 -7.53 19.45 1.01
C HIS A 55 -8.56 18.43 1.50
N SER A 56 -9.32 17.86 0.56
CA SER A 56 -10.29 16.80 0.84
C SER A 56 -9.64 15.51 1.35
N LEU A 57 -10.23 14.90 2.37
CA LEU A 57 -9.82 13.57 2.85
C LEU A 57 -10.88 12.54 2.48
N CYS A 58 -10.45 11.32 2.21
CA CYS A 58 -11.31 10.22 1.77
C CYS A 58 -12.24 10.62 0.59
N GLY A 59 -11.70 11.35 -0.39
CA GLY A 59 -12.44 11.77 -1.59
C GLY A 59 -13.58 12.76 -1.30
N GLY A 60 -13.44 13.58 -0.26
CA GLY A 60 -14.43 14.58 0.16
C GLY A 60 -15.50 14.04 1.11
N TRP A 61 -15.41 12.78 1.54
CA TRP A 61 -16.43 12.16 2.42
C TRP A 61 -16.33 12.55 3.88
N ILE A 62 -15.19 13.10 4.30
CA ILE A 62 -14.94 13.48 5.68
C ILE A 62 -14.39 14.90 5.76
N LYS A 63 -14.31 15.42 6.98
CA LYS A 63 -13.78 16.75 7.25
C LYS A 63 -12.42 16.97 6.53
N PRO A 64 -12.26 18.06 5.76
CA PRO A 64 -10.99 18.40 5.13
C PRO A 64 -9.85 18.59 6.13
N VAL A 65 -8.62 18.66 5.62
CA VAL A 65 -7.43 18.81 6.45
C VAL A 65 -7.49 20.09 7.30
N VAL A 66 -7.46 19.94 8.62
CA VAL A 66 -7.32 21.05 9.59
C VAL A 66 -5.99 21.00 10.35
N GLY A 67 -5.29 19.87 10.31
CA GLY A 67 -4.01 19.67 10.98
C GLY A 67 -3.45 18.27 10.75
N TYR A 68 -2.33 17.97 11.42
CA TYR A 68 -1.56 16.75 11.23
C TYR A 68 -1.25 16.14 12.60
N ASP A 69 -1.52 14.85 12.78
CA ASP A 69 -1.00 14.06 13.90
C ASP A 69 0.40 13.53 13.55
N ASP A 70 0.59 13.10 12.29
CA ASP A 70 1.87 12.69 11.72
C ASP A 70 1.85 12.81 10.18
N SER A 71 3.03 12.84 9.55
CA SER A 71 3.18 12.99 8.09
C SER A 71 2.69 11.75 7.31
N LEU A 72 2.44 11.90 6.01
CA LEU A 72 2.20 10.79 5.09
C LEU A 72 3.38 10.65 4.13
N GLU A 73 3.77 9.42 3.80
CA GLU A 73 4.89 9.14 2.92
C GLU A 73 4.49 8.24 1.74
N ALA A 74 5.12 8.48 0.60
CA ALA A 74 5.30 7.47 -0.42
C ALA A 74 6.69 6.85 -0.23
N ILE A 75 6.75 5.54 -0.13
CA ILE A 75 7.96 4.79 0.21
C ILE A 75 8.04 3.52 -0.65
N GLY A 76 9.21 3.26 -1.21
CA GLY A 76 9.35 2.25 -2.24
C GLY A 76 10.79 1.87 -2.53
N TYR A 77 10.95 1.01 -3.52
CA TYR A 77 12.25 0.63 -4.05
C TYR A 77 12.18 0.35 -5.55
N VAL A 78 13.33 0.48 -6.20
CA VAL A 78 13.58 -0.01 -7.55
C VAL A 78 14.48 -1.24 -7.48
N LEU A 79 14.03 -2.35 -8.05
CA LEU A 79 14.81 -3.58 -8.21
C LEU A 79 15.44 -3.62 -9.61
N LEU A 80 16.75 -3.79 -9.66
CA LEU A 80 17.59 -3.83 -10.85
C LEU A 80 18.18 -5.24 -11.04
N GLY A 81 18.70 -5.53 -12.23
CA GLY A 81 19.42 -6.79 -12.51
C GLY A 81 18.53 -7.95 -12.99
N ALA A 82 17.22 -7.74 -13.14
CA ALA A 82 16.25 -8.70 -13.67
C ALA A 82 15.54 -8.15 -14.92
N GLY A 83 16.31 -7.77 -15.94
CA GLY A 83 15.83 -7.05 -17.12
C GLY A 83 15.63 -5.56 -16.83
N LYS A 84 14.59 -4.94 -17.43
CA LYS A 84 14.22 -3.55 -17.13
C LYS A 84 13.89 -3.37 -15.63
N PRO A 85 14.12 -2.18 -15.05
CA PRO A 85 13.85 -1.93 -13.64
C PRO A 85 12.40 -2.28 -13.22
N ILE A 86 12.21 -2.76 -12.00
CA ILE A 86 10.89 -3.00 -11.39
C ILE A 86 10.73 -2.02 -10.24
N VAL A 87 9.61 -1.29 -10.18
CA VAL A 87 9.33 -0.34 -9.10
C VAL A 87 8.20 -0.86 -8.22
N VAL A 88 8.40 -0.84 -6.91
CA VAL A 88 7.38 -1.16 -5.91
C VAL A 88 7.24 0.01 -4.96
N CYS A 89 6.02 0.49 -4.75
CA CYS A 89 5.75 1.67 -3.93
C CYS A 89 4.45 1.52 -3.12
N ALA A 90 4.52 1.84 -1.83
CA ALA A 90 3.36 2.09 -1.00
C ALA A 90 3.18 3.60 -0.79
N VAL A 91 1.95 4.07 -0.90
CA VAL A 91 1.56 5.46 -0.61
C VAL A 91 0.67 5.46 0.63
N ASP A 92 0.99 6.28 1.63
CA ASP A 92 0.20 6.49 2.85
C ASP A 92 -1.12 7.24 2.58
N TRP A 93 -1.87 6.84 1.55
CA TRP A 93 -3.15 7.40 1.14
C TRP A 93 -4.29 6.40 1.33
N THR A 94 -5.52 6.87 1.29
CA THR A 94 -6.70 6.01 1.23
C THR A 94 -6.70 5.22 -0.09
N GLY A 95 -6.43 5.86 -1.22
CA GLY A 95 -6.38 5.13 -2.49
C GLY A 95 -6.03 6.00 -3.69
N LEU A 96 -5.63 5.30 -4.76
CA LEU A 96 -5.43 5.83 -6.10
C LEU A 96 -6.35 5.05 -7.03
N LEU A 97 -7.28 5.73 -7.70
CA LEU A 97 -8.25 5.10 -8.61
C LEU A 97 -8.02 5.57 -10.04
N ASN A 98 -8.35 4.70 -10.99
CA ASN A 98 -8.42 5.01 -12.42
C ASN A 98 -7.15 5.75 -12.91
N ASP A 99 -7.31 6.90 -13.57
CA ASP A 99 -6.19 7.65 -14.14
C ASP A 99 -5.22 8.17 -13.08
N ALA A 100 -5.63 8.32 -11.81
CA ALA A 100 -4.71 8.65 -10.73
C ALA A 100 -3.69 7.51 -10.53
N HIS A 101 -4.13 6.25 -10.56
CA HIS A 101 -3.24 5.10 -10.43
C HIS A 101 -2.31 4.96 -11.63
N ILE A 102 -2.83 5.20 -12.83
CA ILE A 102 -2.02 5.18 -14.06
C ILE A 102 -0.97 6.28 -14.03
N ALA A 103 -1.33 7.52 -13.67
CA ALA A 103 -0.40 8.64 -13.59
C ALA A 103 0.77 8.37 -12.61
N TRP A 104 0.48 7.80 -11.44
CA TRP A 104 1.52 7.38 -10.48
C TRP A 104 2.44 6.31 -11.05
N ARG A 105 1.89 5.28 -11.71
CA ARG A 105 2.70 4.23 -12.34
C ARG A 105 3.57 4.79 -13.47
N THR A 106 3.03 5.70 -14.28
CA THR A 106 3.75 6.36 -15.36
C THR A 106 4.91 7.20 -14.83
N ALA A 107 4.68 8.07 -13.85
CA ALA A 107 5.73 8.91 -13.29
C ALA A 107 6.90 8.10 -12.69
N LEU A 108 6.58 7.02 -11.97
CA LEU A 108 7.59 6.11 -11.42
C LEU A 108 8.31 5.31 -12.52
N ALA A 109 7.60 4.87 -13.55
CA ALA A 109 8.17 4.13 -14.68
C ALA A 109 9.15 5.00 -15.48
N GLU A 110 8.76 6.23 -15.80
CA GLU A 110 9.58 7.23 -16.50
C GLU A 110 10.90 7.46 -15.74
N ALA A 111 10.82 7.75 -14.44
CA ALA A 111 12.00 8.03 -13.64
C ALA A 111 12.91 6.81 -13.45
N ALA A 112 12.34 5.60 -13.42
CA ALA A 112 13.11 4.36 -13.34
C ALA A 112 13.64 3.87 -14.70
N GLY A 113 13.28 4.50 -15.82
CA GLY A 113 13.65 4.01 -17.16
C GLY A 113 13.00 2.67 -17.50
N THR A 114 11.74 2.46 -17.09
CA THR A 114 10.98 1.23 -17.30
C THR A 114 9.58 1.49 -17.85
N THR A 115 8.74 0.47 -17.92
CA THR A 115 7.36 0.54 -18.40
C THR A 115 6.36 0.36 -17.25
N ILE A 116 5.13 0.86 -17.41
CA ILE A 116 4.13 0.87 -16.33
C ILE A 116 3.80 -0.53 -15.81
N ASP A 117 3.85 -1.57 -16.66
CA ASP A 117 3.63 -2.98 -16.31
C ASP A 117 4.68 -3.53 -15.33
N ARG A 118 5.83 -2.85 -15.19
CA ARG A 118 6.87 -3.15 -14.21
C ARG A 118 6.80 -2.27 -12.96
N VAL A 119 5.70 -1.55 -12.78
CA VAL A 119 5.46 -0.69 -11.61
C VAL A 119 4.24 -1.17 -10.84
N ALA A 120 4.44 -1.47 -9.56
CA ALA A 120 3.40 -1.79 -8.59
C ALA A 120 3.28 -0.64 -7.56
N VAL A 121 2.17 0.09 -7.62
CA VAL A 121 1.81 1.13 -6.63
C VAL A 121 0.58 0.66 -5.86
N GLN A 122 0.66 0.67 -4.53
CA GLN A 122 -0.47 0.40 -3.64
C GLN A 122 -0.65 1.53 -2.64
N CYS A 123 -1.86 1.65 -2.10
CA CYS A 123 -2.15 2.55 -0.99
C CYS A 123 -2.33 1.78 0.31
N VAL A 124 -1.90 2.37 1.42
CA VAL A 124 -2.03 1.78 2.76
C VAL A 124 -3.51 1.72 3.19
N HIS A 125 -4.36 2.64 2.74
CA HIS A 125 -5.81 2.62 2.94
C HIS A 125 -6.32 3.15 4.30
N GLN A 126 -5.52 3.96 5.01
CA GLN A 126 -6.02 4.77 6.13
C GLN A 126 -6.95 5.88 5.63
N HIS A 127 -7.86 6.36 6.48
CA HIS A 127 -8.99 7.21 6.04
C HIS A 127 -8.85 8.70 6.37
N ASN A 128 -7.94 9.09 7.26
CA ASN A 128 -7.52 10.50 7.40
C ASN A 128 -6.41 10.82 6.37
N ALA A 129 -6.64 10.45 5.11
CA ALA A 129 -5.70 10.61 4.01
C ALA A 129 -6.45 10.83 2.66
N PRO A 130 -5.75 11.21 1.57
CA PRO A 130 -6.36 11.39 0.26
C PRO A 130 -6.93 10.10 -0.35
N PHE A 131 -8.03 10.21 -1.09
CA PHE A 131 -8.58 9.14 -1.94
C PHE A 131 -8.76 9.69 -3.35
N ALA A 132 -7.71 9.57 -4.17
CA ALA A 132 -7.59 10.35 -5.41
C ALA A 132 -8.13 9.59 -6.62
N CYS A 133 -9.04 10.25 -7.36
CA CYS A 133 -9.56 9.81 -8.64
C CYS A 133 -9.64 11.02 -9.58
N LEU A 134 -8.72 11.12 -10.55
CA LEU A 134 -8.68 12.26 -11.48
C LEU A 134 -9.95 12.36 -12.35
N ASN A 135 -10.53 11.22 -12.72
CA ASN A 135 -11.77 11.21 -13.50
C ASN A 135 -12.96 11.74 -12.70
N ALA A 136 -13.04 11.41 -11.41
CA ALA A 136 -14.09 11.94 -10.54
C ALA A 136 -13.88 13.44 -10.28
N GLU A 137 -12.63 13.87 -10.09
CA GLU A 137 -12.28 15.29 -9.98
C GLU A 137 -12.73 16.07 -11.21
N GLN A 138 -12.51 15.56 -12.43
CA GLN A 138 -12.99 16.22 -13.64
C GLN A 138 -14.52 16.40 -13.64
N ILE A 139 -15.28 15.39 -13.22
CA ILE A 139 -16.74 15.49 -13.10
C ILE A 139 -17.15 16.56 -12.09
N ILE A 140 -16.42 16.66 -10.96
CA ILE A 140 -16.66 17.68 -9.94
C ILE A 140 -16.38 19.09 -10.50
N LEU A 141 -15.28 19.27 -11.22
CA LEU A 141 -14.92 20.54 -11.85
C LEU A 141 -15.97 20.98 -12.88
N ASP A 142 -16.52 20.04 -13.67
CA ASP A 142 -17.56 20.33 -14.65
C ASP A 142 -18.90 20.74 -13.99
N GLN A 143 -19.19 20.26 -12.79
CA GLN A 143 -20.36 20.67 -12.00
C GLN A 143 -20.15 22.03 -11.30
N GLY A 144 -18.96 22.25 -10.75
CA GLY A 144 -18.50 23.54 -10.21
C GLY A 144 -18.93 23.90 -8.78
N ASP A 145 -19.89 23.19 -8.17
CA ASP A 145 -20.42 23.50 -6.83
C ASP A 145 -20.17 22.41 -5.76
N LEU A 146 -19.51 21.32 -6.14
CA LEU A 146 -19.20 20.21 -5.25
C LEU A 146 -17.76 20.30 -4.70
N PRO A 147 -17.49 19.77 -3.48
CA PRO A 147 -16.14 19.70 -2.96
C PRO A 147 -15.21 18.87 -3.85
N HIS A 148 -13.99 19.35 -4.06
CA HIS A 148 -12.94 18.62 -4.78
C HIS A 148 -12.73 17.20 -4.22
N ILE A 149 -12.46 16.23 -5.09
CA ILE A 149 -12.00 14.89 -4.73
C ILE A 149 -10.52 14.95 -4.34
N VAL A 150 -9.73 15.67 -5.13
CA VAL A 150 -8.28 15.83 -4.96
C VAL A 150 -7.85 17.16 -5.57
N GLU A 151 -6.97 17.90 -4.90
CA GLU A 151 -6.39 19.12 -5.47
C GLU A 151 -5.34 18.73 -6.51
N LEU A 152 -5.53 19.15 -7.77
CA LEU A 152 -4.70 18.74 -8.90
C LEU A 152 -3.25 19.21 -8.80
N ASP A 153 -3.01 20.42 -8.29
CA ASP A 153 -1.66 20.96 -8.13
C ASP A 153 -0.85 20.13 -7.12
N PHE A 154 -1.46 19.81 -5.97
CA PHE A 154 -0.85 18.92 -4.96
C PHE A 154 -0.58 17.52 -5.53
N PHE A 155 -1.53 16.96 -6.30
CA PHE A 155 -1.36 15.67 -6.94
C PHE A 155 -0.16 15.66 -7.90
N ASN A 156 -0.04 16.69 -8.76
CA ASN A 156 1.07 16.83 -9.70
C ASN A 156 2.41 17.04 -8.99
N GLU A 157 2.44 17.84 -7.92
CA GLU A 157 3.64 18.02 -7.09
C GLU A 157 4.12 16.68 -6.51
N CYS A 158 3.19 15.81 -6.09
CA CYS A 158 3.53 14.47 -5.61
C CYS A 158 4.17 13.60 -6.72
N LEU A 159 3.70 13.71 -7.96
CA LEU A 159 4.31 12.99 -9.09
C LEU A 159 5.74 13.48 -9.37
N ASP A 160 5.97 14.80 -9.29
CA ASP A 160 7.32 15.36 -9.48
C ASP A 160 8.28 14.97 -8.35
N LYS A 161 7.79 14.94 -7.11
CA LYS A 161 8.53 14.36 -5.97
C LYS A 161 8.86 12.89 -6.21
N ALA A 162 7.92 12.12 -6.76
CA ALA A 162 8.12 10.70 -7.09
C ALA A 162 9.25 10.53 -8.11
N ARG A 163 9.21 11.29 -9.22
CA ARG A 163 10.25 11.27 -10.25
C ARG A 163 11.62 11.60 -9.67
N LYS A 164 11.70 12.69 -8.89
CA LYS A 164 12.94 13.15 -8.25
C LYS A 164 13.49 12.12 -7.26
N ALA A 165 12.64 11.53 -6.42
CA ALA A 165 13.04 10.56 -5.42
C ALA A 165 13.62 9.29 -6.05
N VAL A 166 12.97 8.77 -7.10
CA VAL A 166 13.45 7.61 -7.86
C VAL A 166 14.80 7.91 -8.53
N SER A 167 14.89 9.01 -9.30
CA SER A 167 16.12 9.38 -10.00
C SER A 167 17.30 9.62 -9.03
N THR A 168 17.03 10.13 -7.83
CA THR A 168 18.05 10.35 -6.78
C THR A 168 18.49 9.03 -6.13
N ALA A 169 17.60 8.03 -6.06
CA ALA A 169 17.87 6.74 -5.43
C ALA A 169 18.68 5.80 -6.34
N LEU A 170 18.42 5.80 -7.65
CA LEU A 170 19.03 4.85 -8.59
C LEU A 170 20.56 4.77 -8.52
N PRO A 171 21.34 5.88 -8.47
CA PRO A 171 22.80 5.81 -8.38
C PRO A 171 23.33 5.23 -7.06
N LYS A 172 22.45 5.05 -6.06
CA LYS A 172 22.78 4.54 -4.72
C LYS A 172 22.35 3.08 -4.54
N ALA A 173 22.00 2.38 -5.63
CA ALA A 173 21.55 1.01 -5.56
C ALA A 173 22.61 0.09 -4.93
N GLU A 174 22.17 -0.78 -4.01
CA GLU A 174 23.05 -1.72 -3.31
C GLU A 174 22.83 -3.16 -3.80
N PRO A 175 23.88 -4.00 -3.90
CA PRO A 175 23.72 -5.41 -4.25
C PRO A 175 22.80 -6.15 -3.28
N VAL A 176 21.89 -6.96 -3.81
CA VAL A 176 21.07 -7.89 -3.03
C VAL A 176 21.73 -9.25 -3.06
N THR A 177 22.19 -9.72 -1.91
CA THR A 177 22.79 -11.05 -1.79
C THR A 177 21.74 -12.13 -1.52
N HIS A 178 20.73 -11.84 -0.70
CA HIS A 178 19.69 -12.81 -0.34
C HIS A 178 18.36 -12.12 -0.01
N VAL A 179 17.28 -12.91 -0.09
CA VAL A 179 15.93 -12.52 0.30
C VAL A 179 15.47 -13.42 1.43
N ALA A 180 15.00 -12.84 2.53
CA ALA A 180 14.41 -13.56 3.65
C ALA A 180 12.89 -13.37 3.68
N HIS A 181 12.19 -14.32 4.29
CA HIS A 181 10.76 -14.19 4.56
C HIS A 181 10.45 -14.62 5.99
N SER A 182 9.46 -13.97 6.61
CA SER A 182 8.97 -14.32 7.94
C SER A 182 7.47 -14.08 8.06
N GLN A 183 6.87 -14.62 9.12
CA GLN A 183 5.52 -14.28 9.52
C GLN A 183 5.39 -14.25 11.04
N GLY A 184 4.63 -13.30 11.55
CA GLY A 184 4.28 -13.16 12.96
C GLY A 184 2.77 -13.11 13.11
N LYS A 185 2.23 -13.76 14.14
CA LYS A 185 0.80 -13.68 14.44
C LYS A 185 0.52 -12.36 15.16
N VAL A 186 -0.34 -11.53 14.59
CA VAL A 186 -0.80 -10.28 15.22
C VAL A 186 -1.98 -10.59 16.12
N ASP A 187 -1.85 -10.30 17.42
CA ASP A 187 -2.93 -10.51 18.39
C ASP A 187 -3.82 -9.27 18.55
N LYS A 188 -5.13 -9.48 18.61
CA LYS A 188 -6.13 -8.45 18.94
C LYS A 188 -6.09 -7.20 18.05
N VAL A 189 -5.97 -7.37 16.73
CA VAL A 189 -6.13 -6.29 15.76
C VAL A 189 -7.23 -6.61 14.76
N ALA A 190 -7.02 -7.59 13.87
CA ALA A 190 -7.96 -7.86 12.79
C ALA A 190 -9.24 -8.54 13.30
N SER A 191 -10.39 -8.17 12.72
CA SER A 191 -11.67 -8.82 12.95
C SER A 191 -12.57 -8.67 11.74
N ASN A 192 -13.43 -9.66 11.50
CA ASN A 192 -14.38 -9.60 10.39
C ASN A 192 -15.54 -8.67 10.75
N ARG A 193 -15.85 -7.73 9.83
CA ARG A 193 -16.90 -6.72 10.02
C ARG A 193 -18.31 -7.19 9.70
N ARG A 194 -18.48 -8.38 9.10
CA ARG A 194 -19.75 -8.93 8.60
C ARG A 194 -20.14 -10.22 9.30
N ILE A 195 -20.09 -10.21 10.63
CA ILE A 195 -20.30 -11.41 11.48
C ILE A 195 -21.71 -11.56 12.02
N ASN A 196 -22.46 -10.46 12.19
CA ASN A 196 -23.84 -10.54 12.66
C ASN A 196 -24.76 -10.79 11.46
N ARG A 197 -25.25 -12.02 11.36
CA ARG A 197 -26.04 -12.51 10.23
C ARG A 197 -27.29 -13.22 10.69
N ASP A 198 -28.34 -13.16 9.89
CA ASP A 198 -29.55 -13.94 10.11
C ASP A 198 -29.35 -15.41 9.70
N LYS A 199 -30.40 -16.23 9.88
CA LYS A 199 -30.38 -17.64 9.51
C LYS A 199 -30.21 -17.87 8.00
N ALA A 200 -30.52 -16.88 7.16
CA ALA A 200 -30.32 -16.92 5.71
C ALA A 200 -28.93 -16.42 5.29
N GLY A 201 -28.07 -16.02 6.24
CA GLY A 201 -26.73 -15.51 6.00
C GLY A 201 -26.68 -14.02 5.60
N LYS A 202 -27.80 -13.30 5.61
CA LYS A 202 -27.85 -11.86 5.34
C LYS A 202 -27.27 -11.11 6.54
N ILE A 203 -26.48 -10.08 6.25
CA ILE A 203 -25.88 -9.23 7.28
C ILE A 203 -26.99 -8.44 7.96
N ILE A 204 -27.13 -8.61 9.28
CA ILE A 204 -28.06 -7.84 10.12
C ILE A 204 -27.42 -6.51 10.50
N SER A 205 -26.17 -6.55 10.97
CA SER A 205 -25.39 -5.36 11.27
C SER A 205 -23.89 -5.62 11.10
N MET A 206 -23.13 -4.53 10.94
CA MET A 206 -21.69 -4.56 10.78
C MET A 206 -20.99 -3.99 12.00
N ARG A 207 -19.86 -4.59 12.40
CA ARG A 207 -18.93 -3.98 13.35
C ARG A 207 -17.88 -3.22 12.54
N GLY A 208 -17.88 -1.89 12.59
CA GLY A 208 -17.01 -1.04 11.76
C GLY A 208 -15.52 -1.21 12.05
N SER A 209 -14.68 -0.28 11.60
CA SER A 209 -13.29 -0.21 12.09
C SER A 209 -13.22 0.26 13.54
N SER A 210 -14.11 1.17 13.91
CA SER A 210 -14.46 1.55 15.28
C SER A 210 -15.87 1.04 15.58
N CYS A 211 -16.06 0.42 16.75
CA CYS A 211 -17.35 -0.16 17.14
C CYS A 211 -17.65 0.08 18.62
N ARG A 212 -18.60 0.97 18.92
CA ARG A 212 -19.04 1.24 20.30
C ARG A 212 -19.98 0.17 20.85
N ASP A 213 -20.70 -0.54 19.98
CA ASP A 213 -21.62 -1.60 20.38
C ASP A 213 -20.87 -2.79 21.00
N GLU A 214 -21.06 -2.98 22.30
CA GLU A 214 -20.45 -4.06 23.08
C GLU A 214 -20.92 -5.44 22.65
N LYS A 215 -22.17 -5.58 22.21
CA LYS A 215 -22.70 -6.87 21.72
C LYS A 215 -21.98 -7.26 20.43
N LEU A 216 -21.76 -6.32 19.51
CA LEU A 216 -21.00 -6.60 18.30
C LEU A 216 -19.51 -6.85 18.57
N ARG A 217 -18.92 -6.21 19.58
CA ARG A 217 -17.52 -6.49 19.99
C ARG A 217 -17.37 -7.85 20.68
N SER A 218 -18.36 -8.28 21.47
CA SER A 218 -18.29 -9.55 22.20
C SER A 218 -18.42 -10.76 21.28
N MET A 219 -19.08 -10.64 20.13
CA MET A 219 -19.15 -11.70 19.12
C MET A 219 -17.75 -12.14 18.64
N THR A 220 -17.65 -13.39 18.17
CA THR A 220 -16.41 -14.03 17.67
C THR A 220 -15.66 -13.13 16.70
N GLU A 221 -14.32 -13.18 16.64
CA GLU A 221 -13.51 -12.42 15.67
C GLU A 221 -13.95 -12.62 14.21
N GLY A 222 -14.44 -13.82 13.90
CA GLY A 222 -14.77 -14.25 12.54
C GLY A 222 -13.51 -14.67 11.78
N THR A 223 -13.67 -15.03 10.52
CA THR A 223 -12.53 -15.43 9.67
C THR A 223 -11.63 -14.22 9.39
N ILE A 224 -10.34 -14.36 9.75
CA ILE A 224 -9.26 -13.41 9.48
C ILE A 224 -8.01 -14.16 8.98
N ASP A 225 -7.10 -13.46 8.31
CA ASP A 225 -5.70 -13.89 8.20
C ASP A 225 -4.91 -13.20 9.33
N PRO A 226 -4.50 -13.93 10.39
CA PRO A 226 -3.87 -13.32 11.56
C PRO A 226 -2.37 -13.09 11.38
N PHE A 227 -1.79 -13.45 10.22
CA PHE A 227 -0.34 -13.39 10.02
C PHE A 227 0.07 -12.11 9.31
N LEU A 228 0.88 -11.29 9.98
CA LEU A 228 1.69 -10.28 9.31
C LEU A 228 2.89 -10.97 8.69
N LYS A 229 3.06 -10.82 7.37
CA LYS A 229 4.12 -11.45 6.59
C LYS A 229 5.15 -10.41 6.19
N THR A 230 6.42 -10.76 6.26
CA THR A 230 7.52 -9.89 5.88
C THR A 230 8.39 -10.54 4.82
N ILE A 231 8.76 -9.77 3.80
CA ILE A 231 9.84 -10.10 2.85
C ILE A 231 10.94 -9.05 3.03
N ALA A 232 12.19 -9.49 3.23
CA ALA A 232 13.32 -8.59 3.44
C ALA A 232 14.47 -8.89 2.49
N PHE A 233 15.10 -7.82 1.98
CA PHE A 233 16.23 -7.87 1.06
C PHE A 233 17.51 -7.49 1.80
N TYR A 234 18.59 -8.25 1.59
CA TYR A 234 19.85 -8.10 2.31
C TYR A 234 21.03 -7.88 1.38
N ASN A 235 22.02 -7.12 1.84
CA ASN A 235 23.40 -7.11 1.37
C ASN A 235 24.30 -7.63 2.47
N LYS A 236 24.72 -8.90 2.36
CA LYS A 236 25.41 -9.64 3.44
C LYS A 236 24.60 -9.50 4.74
N ASP A 237 25.17 -8.90 5.79
CA ASP A 237 24.52 -8.72 7.09
C ASP A 237 23.63 -7.47 7.18
N LYS A 238 23.63 -6.62 6.14
CA LYS A 238 22.83 -5.38 6.12
C LYS A 238 21.45 -5.64 5.51
N LYS A 239 20.40 -5.42 6.30
CA LYS A 239 19.01 -5.40 5.80
C LYS A 239 18.74 -4.07 5.07
N LEU A 240 18.37 -4.15 3.79
CA LEU A 240 18.20 -2.98 2.92
C LEU A 240 16.75 -2.49 2.87
N VAL A 241 15.81 -3.41 2.63
CA VAL A 241 14.39 -3.14 2.48
C VAL A 241 13.59 -4.25 3.15
N SER A 242 12.50 -3.90 3.84
CA SER A 242 11.60 -4.84 4.48
C SER A 242 10.15 -4.48 4.14
N CYS A 243 9.45 -5.39 3.46
CA CYS A 243 8.06 -5.24 3.04
C CYS A 243 7.14 -6.06 3.95
N HIS A 244 6.22 -5.40 4.65
CA HIS A 244 5.29 -5.98 5.60
C HIS A 244 3.88 -6.01 5.01
N TYR A 245 3.18 -7.13 5.14
CA TYR A 245 1.83 -7.34 4.63
C TYR A 245 0.91 -7.84 5.74
N TYR A 246 -0.19 -7.15 5.98
CA TYR A 246 -1.20 -7.61 6.95
C TYR A 246 -2.63 -7.29 6.49
N ALA A 247 -3.53 -8.24 6.68
CA ALA A 247 -4.89 -8.21 6.13
C ALA A 247 -5.86 -7.48 7.07
N THR A 248 -5.72 -6.16 7.22
CA THR A 248 -6.65 -5.33 8.00
C THR A 248 -6.79 -3.94 7.39
N HIS A 249 -7.98 -3.33 7.44
CA HIS A 249 -8.09 -1.90 7.17
C HIS A 249 -7.36 -1.13 8.29
N PRO A 250 -6.38 -0.26 7.97
CA PRO A 250 -5.62 0.48 8.96
C PRO A 250 -6.37 1.74 9.40
N MET A 251 -7.47 1.53 10.12
CA MET A 251 -8.34 2.58 10.62
C MET A 251 -8.63 2.38 12.11
N SER A 252 -8.09 3.26 12.95
CA SER A 252 -8.46 3.35 14.37
C SER A 252 -9.70 4.24 14.53
N TYR A 253 -9.51 5.55 14.42
CA TYR A 253 -10.54 6.55 14.29
C TYR A 253 -10.16 7.51 13.15
N TYR A 254 -11.15 8.15 12.54
CA TYR A 254 -10.96 9.09 11.45
C TYR A 254 -12.14 10.07 11.37
N GLY A 255 -12.05 11.06 10.49
CA GLY A 255 -13.13 12.03 10.24
C GLY A 255 -12.98 13.38 10.94
N ASP A 256 -11.90 13.59 11.69
CA ASP A 256 -11.64 14.82 12.44
C ASP A 256 -10.78 15.85 11.69
N GLY A 257 -10.40 15.54 10.44
CA GLY A 257 -9.56 16.40 9.61
C GLY A 257 -8.09 16.42 10.02
N ARG A 258 -7.66 15.52 10.93
CA ARG A 258 -6.27 15.41 11.36
C ARG A 258 -5.56 14.32 10.56
N VAL A 259 -4.72 14.72 9.62
CA VAL A 259 -3.93 13.81 8.78
C VAL A 259 -3.11 12.87 9.66
N SER A 260 -3.15 11.58 9.37
CA SER A 260 -2.38 10.58 10.10
C SER A 260 -2.10 9.34 9.27
N SER A 261 -0.96 8.70 9.51
CA SER A 261 -0.64 7.38 8.93
C SER A 261 -1.34 6.20 9.63
N ASP A 262 -2.13 6.50 10.68
CA ASP A 262 -2.89 5.57 11.51
C ASP A 262 -1.99 4.45 12.09
N PHE A 263 -2.59 3.43 12.71
CA PHE A 263 -1.87 2.52 13.59
C PHE A 263 -0.78 1.69 12.87
N THR A 264 -0.97 1.33 11.59
CA THR A 264 0.04 0.58 10.84
C THR A 264 1.20 1.46 10.39
N GLY A 265 0.90 2.72 10.02
CA GLY A 265 1.93 3.69 9.65
C GLY A 265 2.78 4.08 10.85
N ILE A 266 2.16 4.29 12.03
CA ILE A 266 2.87 4.55 13.29
C ILE A 266 3.80 3.38 13.64
N ALA A 267 3.32 2.14 13.60
CA ALA A 267 4.13 0.96 13.88
C ALA A 267 5.32 0.83 12.91
N ARG A 268 5.09 1.07 11.62
CA ARG A 268 6.14 1.05 10.58
C ARG A 268 7.17 2.16 10.79
N LYS A 269 6.76 3.37 11.17
CA LYS A 269 7.66 4.49 11.47
C LYS A 269 8.49 4.22 12.71
N GLN A 270 7.93 3.59 13.74
CA GLN A 270 8.69 3.15 14.90
C GLN A 270 9.78 2.16 14.49
N ARG A 271 9.44 1.13 13.69
CA ARG A 271 10.45 0.18 13.18
C ARG A 271 11.53 0.87 12.34
N GLN A 272 11.15 1.84 11.51
CA GLN A 272 12.09 2.63 10.71
C GLN A 272 13.07 3.45 11.57
N GLN A 273 12.64 3.95 12.73
CA GLN A 273 13.51 4.67 13.67
C GLN A 273 14.52 3.74 14.35
N GLU A 274 14.11 2.52 14.68
CA GLU A 274 14.97 1.51 15.31
C GLU A 274 15.98 0.91 14.33
N GLU A 275 15.61 0.80 13.04
CA GLU A 275 16.44 0.24 11.98
C GLU A 275 16.66 1.24 10.84
N PRO A 276 17.37 2.35 11.06
CA PRO A 276 17.50 3.44 10.08
C PRO A 276 18.23 3.02 8.79
N GLY A 277 19.00 1.93 8.82
CA GLY A 277 19.67 1.36 7.65
C GLY A 277 18.77 0.53 6.73
N CYS A 278 17.54 0.22 7.16
CA CYS A 278 16.57 -0.56 6.41
C CYS A 278 15.36 0.32 6.06
N THR A 279 14.90 0.26 4.81
CA THR A 279 13.65 0.93 4.40
C THR A 279 12.46 0.02 4.71
N HIS A 280 11.60 0.42 5.64
CA HIS A 280 10.40 -0.35 6.01
C HIS A 280 9.18 0.12 5.22
N ILE A 281 8.49 -0.83 4.59
CA ILE A 281 7.31 -0.58 3.76
C ILE A 281 6.16 -1.43 4.27
N TYR A 282 4.99 -0.83 4.46
CA TYR A 282 3.78 -1.55 4.85
C TYR A 282 2.79 -1.58 3.68
N PHE A 283 2.20 -2.75 3.45
CA PHE A 283 1.16 -2.99 2.47
C PHE A 283 -0.07 -3.59 3.16
N THR A 284 -1.24 -3.06 2.80
CA THR A 284 -2.50 -3.65 3.24
C THR A 284 -2.82 -4.89 2.41
N GLY A 285 -3.03 -6.01 3.09
CA GLY A 285 -3.42 -7.29 2.51
C GLY A 285 -4.91 -7.36 2.14
N CYS A 286 -5.46 -8.57 2.11
CA CYS A 286 -6.88 -8.81 1.76
C CYS A 286 -7.84 -8.30 2.86
N SER A 287 -8.10 -7.00 2.87
CA SER A 287 -8.78 -6.32 3.99
C SER A 287 -10.24 -5.97 3.74
N GLY A 288 -10.84 -6.31 2.59
CA GLY A 288 -12.17 -5.85 2.17
C GLY A 288 -13.32 -6.00 3.18
N ASN A 289 -13.25 -6.98 4.08
CA ASN A 289 -14.18 -7.16 5.21
C ASN A 289 -13.47 -7.34 6.56
N ILE A 290 -12.22 -6.91 6.67
CA ILE A 290 -11.39 -7.06 7.87
C ILE A 290 -11.00 -5.68 8.40
N SER A 291 -11.28 -5.42 9.67
CA SER A 291 -11.04 -4.15 10.36
C SER A 291 -10.81 -4.37 11.86
N ALA A 292 -10.48 -3.30 12.59
CA ALA A 292 -10.15 -3.38 14.02
C ALA A 292 -11.36 -3.46 14.99
N GLY A 293 -12.59 -3.47 14.48
CA GLY A 293 -13.78 -3.14 15.27
C GLY A 293 -14.04 -4.01 16.49
N LYS A 294 -13.61 -5.28 16.51
CA LYS A 294 -13.74 -6.12 17.72
C LYS A 294 -12.93 -5.56 18.88
N TYR A 295 -11.75 -5.02 18.59
CA TYR A 295 -10.76 -4.57 19.57
C TYR A 295 -10.63 -3.06 19.64
N ASN A 296 -11.48 -2.32 18.93
CA ASN A 296 -11.42 -0.87 18.82
C ASN A 296 -12.80 -0.27 19.10
N ASP A 297 -12.92 0.38 20.26
CA ASP A 297 -14.14 1.09 20.68
C ASP A 297 -14.27 2.49 20.07
N GLY A 298 -13.27 2.94 19.30
CA GLY A 298 -13.24 4.25 18.66
C GLY A 298 -12.71 5.37 19.54
N THR A 299 -12.21 5.07 20.74
CA THR A 299 -11.57 6.08 21.58
C THR A 299 -10.19 6.46 21.05
N LYS A 300 -9.72 7.66 21.39
CA LYS A 300 -8.40 8.15 20.94
C LYS A 300 -7.23 7.23 21.35
N PRO A 301 -7.17 6.68 22.58
CA PRO A 301 -6.07 5.80 22.99
C PRO A 301 -5.95 4.51 22.17
N MET A 302 -7.03 4.07 21.49
CA MET A 302 -6.99 2.83 20.72
C MET A 302 -6.01 2.88 19.53
N ARG A 303 -5.70 4.05 18.99
CA ARG A 303 -4.72 4.18 17.91
C ARG A 303 -3.34 3.67 18.35
N ASP A 304 -2.85 4.15 19.47
CA ASP A 304 -1.53 3.77 19.98
C ASP A 304 -1.50 2.31 20.45
N ILE A 305 -2.60 1.84 21.05
CA ILE A 305 -2.74 0.43 21.45
C ILE A 305 -2.68 -0.49 20.22
N LEU A 306 -3.39 -0.16 19.13
CA LEU A 306 -3.36 -0.93 17.90
C LEU A 306 -1.99 -0.84 17.22
N ALA A 307 -1.33 0.32 17.26
CA ALA A 307 -0.01 0.50 16.69
C ALA A 307 1.02 -0.39 17.40
N LYS A 308 0.99 -0.39 18.74
CA LYS A 308 1.83 -1.27 19.56
C LYS A 308 1.62 -2.74 19.21
N ARG A 309 0.37 -3.20 19.05
CA ARG A 309 0.06 -4.59 18.68
C ARG A 309 0.53 -5.00 17.28
N ILE A 310 0.66 -4.05 16.35
CA ILE A 310 1.25 -4.30 15.02
C ILE A 310 2.77 -4.32 15.09
N TYR A 311 3.34 -3.49 15.96
CA TYR A 311 4.79 -3.37 16.12
C TYR A 311 5.43 -4.60 16.80
N GLU A 312 4.76 -5.13 17.83
CA GLU A 312 5.13 -6.36 18.57
C GLU A 312 5.03 -7.61 17.70
#